data_AF-A0A536CY38-F1
#
_entry.id   AF-A0A536CY38-F1
#
_cell.length_a   1.000
_cell.length_b   1.000
_cell.length_c   1.000
_cell.angle_alpha   90.00
_cell.angle_beta   90.00
_cell.angle_gamma   90.00
#
_symmetry.space_group_name_H-M   'P 1'
#
loop_
_entity.id
_entity.type
_entity.pdbx_description
1 polymer ?
#
loop_
_entity_poly.entity_id
_entity_poly.type
_entity_poly.pdbx_seq_one_letter_code
_entity_poly.pdbx_strand_id
1 'polypeptide(L)'
;MTGLVSRGALLTLALVLVVAFAPASLSAAFEAPFAAAAVTTAGNAACPGEGVFYDPGQGEDIVVPEGFKVEVFARDLNFPTGLAFMQTGADSFQALVVESGTGLPGRCQNNEDPAWGGKLSKTNPLTPDLLVLNQHGHAVRGPLFKPTSADPAANTGYQPDGPAIGLAFERGVAGGTLFATDSNQGVRGAPGQGNNTSRIMTAGLDTGKLSPFIVGLPTGDHPTEMLQVKDSFVYWSQGSATNSGVTGHDNGGGGNQHDIACQNIKLSDNLWSSGDGHMTSGYSNHGVQRPGATVPAFEDATQPGMCTGAVLRARINAAHPEKTIEPFSWGYRNPFGIRFAPNDHALRGGLFVTVNGEDERGARPTNFAPDRLEFGQMNPDGTPDFHGWPDFFGDLAATQAVFGPVGGPGDDLCGATAMPVFNAAACAAAVKAADSPERAVLAFPPQAVTGPLATEPADVAAVQPDFAPNSFVHGVVRKGAALIAREGDFGFSPENGNPGEGHDIQLANFSAPGRPLQLQLSKFAFNCPKANQAHLPSGAAACKKNPSDLASADVGGDEAFADNLHGINRPIGVFFGPDEALYLVDYGAVRDFGQSDPKTKFNVAADAPLVQIPHTGVIWRISRVGQEAED
;
A
#
# COMPACT_ATOMS: atom_id res chain seq x y z
N MET A 1 66.95 16.68 -48.35
CA MET A 1 66.73 16.23 -49.74
C MET A 1 67.17 14.78 -49.84
N THR A 2 66.28 13.90 -50.30
CA THR A 2 66.54 12.62 -51.03
C THR A 2 67.92 11.99 -50.83
N GLY A 3 68.10 10.80 -50.24
CA GLY A 3 67.45 9.53 -50.57
C GLY A 3 68.52 8.54 -51.08
N LEU A 4 68.35 7.27 -50.73
CA LEU A 4 68.93 6.03 -51.31
C LEU A 4 70.41 5.65 -51.06
N VAL A 5 70.56 4.69 -50.13
CA VAL A 5 71.08 3.30 -50.28
C VAL A 5 72.01 2.95 -51.45
N SER A 6 73.10 2.24 -51.12
CA SER A 6 73.74 1.25 -52.00
C SER A 6 74.60 0.22 -51.26
N ARG A 7 74.25 -1.08 -51.47
CA ARG A 7 75.08 -2.31 -51.61
C ARG A 7 75.92 -2.76 -50.38
N GLY A 8 76.04 -4.03 -49.99
CA GLY A 8 75.66 -5.34 -50.52
C GLY A 8 76.81 -6.35 -50.27
N ALA A 9 76.51 -7.49 -49.60
CA ALA A 9 77.15 -8.84 -49.65
C ALA A 9 78.66 -9.01 -49.31
N LEU A 10 79.20 -10.06 -48.64
CA LEU A 10 78.75 -11.42 -48.25
C LEU A 10 79.77 -12.09 -47.26
N LEU A 11 79.38 -13.24 -46.65
CA LEU A 11 80.19 -14.35 -46.05
C LEU A 11 80.80 -14.14 -44.63
N THR A 12 80.70 -15.01 -43.61
CA THR A 12 80.56 -16.48 -43.55
C THR A 12 80.06 -16.99 -42.17
N LEU A 13 79.38 -18.14 -42.20
CA LEU A 13 78.93 -19.10 -41.17
C LEU A 13 79.70 -19.22 -39.81
N ALA A 14 78.94 -19.41 -38.72
CA ALA A 14 79.14 -20.51 -37.76
C ALA A 14 77.88 -20.76 -36.91
N LEU A 15 77.48 -22.02 -36.83
CA LEU A 15 76.28 -22.56 -36.19
C LEU A 15 76.59 -23.01 -34.75
N VAL A 16 75.88 -22.49 -33.74
CA VAL A 16 75.74 -23.13 -32.41
C VAL A 16 74.29 -22.97 -31.94
N LEU A 17 73.73 -24.09 -31.48
CA LEU A 17 72.32 -24.34 -31.19
C LEU A 17 71.92 -23.82 -29.79
N VAL A 18 70.93 -22.92 -29.77
CA VAL A 18 69.72 -22.83 -28.91
C VAL A 18 69.87 -23.11 -27.41
N VAL A 19 69.64 -22.08 -26.58
CA VAL A 19 68.40 -21.90 -25.77
C VAL A 19 68.30 -20.41 -25.39
N ALA A 20 67.31 -19.69 -25.96
CA ALA A 20 66.69 -18.52 -25.32
C ALA A 20 65.48 -18.04 -26.12
N PHE A 21 64.33 -18.03 -25.44
CA PHE A 21 63.11 -17.22 -25.63
C PHE A 21 62.90 -16.55 -27.00
N ALA A 22 61.95 -17.10 -27.77
CA ALA A 22 61.28 -16.37 -28.84
C ALA A 22 59.95 -15.78 -28.33
N PRO A 23 59.66 -14.50 -28.63
CA PRO A 23 58.33 -13.94 -28.53
C PRO A 23 57.56 -14.27 -29.81
N ALA A 24 56.36 -14.81 -29.67
CA ALA A 24 55.43 -14.96 -30.79
C ALA A 24 54.06 -14.46 -30.36
N SER A 25 53.72 -13.30 -30.91
CA SER A 25 52.37 -12.78 -31.04
C SER A 25 51.54 -13.74 -31.90
N LEU A 26 50.49 -14.31 -31.31
CA LEU A 26 49.32 -14.80 -32.03
C LEU A 26 48.08 -14.15 -31.41
N SER A 27 47.35 -13.47 -32.27
CA SER A 27 46.06 -12.83 -32.00
C SER A 27 45.04 -13.86 -31.51
N ALA A 28 44.58 -13.71 -30.27
CA ALA A 28 43.35 -14.33 -29.80
C ALA A 28 42.34 -13.20 -29.62
N ALA A 29 41.26 -13.24 -30.42
CA ALA A 29 40.07 -12.46 -30.16
C ALA A 29 39.53 -12.88 -28.79
N PHE A 30 39.61 -11.99 -27.81
CA PHE A 30 38.84 -12.12 -26.59
C PHE A 30 37.39 -11.77 -26.94
N GLU A 31 36.60 -12.79 -27.24
CA GLU A 31 35.17 -12.72 -26.92
C GLU A 31 35.10 -12.56 -25.40
N ALA A 32 34.83 -11.34 -24.96
CA ALA A 32 34.42 -11.13 -23.58
C ALA A 32 33.15 -11.98 -23.39
N PRO A 33 33.10 -12.89 -22.41
CA PRO A 33 31.83 -13.50 -22.07
C PRO A 33 30.91 -12.34 -21.68
N PHE A 34 29.79 -12.19 -22.39
CA PHE A 34 28.67 -11.44 -21.86
C PHE A 34 28.41 -12.02 -20.48
N ALA A 35 28.74 -11.26 -19.44
CA ALA A 35 28.26 -11.57 -18.11
C ALA A 35 26.74 -11.48 -18.23
N ALA A 36 26.07 -12.64 -18.26
CA ALA A 36 24.65 -12.70 -17.99
C ALA A 36 24.47 -11.97 -16.65
N ALA A 37 23.72 -10.87 -16.66
CA ALA A 37 23.32 -10.20 -15.43
C ALA A 37 22.72 -11.27 -14.52
N ALA A 38 23.31 -11.45 -13.34
CA ALA A 38 22.80 -12.41 -12.38
C ALA A 38 21.36 -11.99 -12.05
N VAL A 39 20.38 -12.84 -12.36
CA VAL A 39 19.01 -12.66 -11.90
C VAL A 39 19.07 -12.60 -10.38
N THR A 40 18.81 -11.43 -9.80
CA THR A 40 18.71 -11.23 -8.36
C THR A 40 17.38 -11.82 -7.91
N THR A 41 17.44 -13.07 -7.44
CA THR A 41 16.32 -13.71 -6.77
C THR A 41 16.28 -13.21 -5.33
N ALA A 42 15.22 -12.48 -4.96
CA ALA A 42 14.92 -12.15 -3.57
C ALA A 42 14.01 -13.22 -2.97
N GLY A 43 14.01 -13.39 -1.65
CA GLY A 43 13.20 -14.42 -1.00
C GLY A 43 13.01 -14.17 0.49
N ASN A 44 12.03 -14.87 1.06
CA ASN A 44 11.78 -14.88 2.50
C ASN A 44 12.59 -16.00 3.16
N ALA A 45 13.48 -15.66 4.10
CA ALA A 45 14.35 -16.64 4.75
C ALA A 45 13.61 -17.65 5.63
N ALA A 46 12.43 -17.31 6.15
CA ALA A 46 11.56 -18.22 6.89
C ALA A 46 10.78 -19.18 5.98
N CYS A 47 10.68 -18.86 4.68
CA CYS A 47 9.94 -19.65 3.68
C CYS A 47 10.77 -19.88 2.40
N PRO A 48 11.77 -20.79 2.45
CA PRO A 48 12.56 -21.13 1.28
C PRO A 48 11.71 -21.76 0.17
N GLY A 49 11.87 -21.29 -1.06
CA GLY A 49 11.10 -21.74 -2.24
C GLY A 49 10.16 -20.67 -2.79
N GLU A 50 9.93 -19.59 -2.04
CA GLU A 50 9.08 -18.46 -2.45
C GLU A 50 9.86 -17.33 -3.15
N GLY A 51 10.99 -17.65 -3.77
CA GLY A 51 11.84 -16.66 -4.42
C GLY A 51 11.14 -15.92 -5.57
N VAL A 52 11.45 -14.63 -5.73
CA VAL A 52 10.90 -13.75 -6.76
C VAL A 52 12.01 -13.04 -7.52
N PHE A 53 11.72 -12.61 -8.75
CA PHE A 53 12.58 -11.67 -9.47
C PHE A 53 12.57 -10.33 -8.73
N TYR A 54 13.74 -9.76 -8.46
CA TYR A 54 13.83 -8.41 -7.93
C TYR A 54 15.04 -7.68 -8.52
N ASP A 55 14.78 -6.79 -9.46
CA ASP A 55 15.75 -5.83 -9.95
C ASP A 55 15.00 -4.55 -10.36
N PRO A 56 15.01 -3.48 -9.55
CA PRO A 56 14.33 -2.24 -9.90
C PRO A 56 15.03 -1.47 -11.03
N GLY A 57 16.25 -1.84 -11.43
CA GLY A 57 17.01 -1.15 -12.47
C GLY A 57 17.12 0.35 -12.18
N GLN A 58 16.72 1.15 -13.17
CA GLN A 58 16.51 2.60 -13.07
C GLN A 58 15.02 2.99 -13.19
N GLY A 59 14.10 2.00 -13.18
CA GLY A 59 12.68 2.22 -13.48
C GLY A 59 12.41 2.29 -14.99
N GLU A 60 13.27 1.70 -15.82
CA GLU A 60 13.17 1.80 -17.28
C GLU A 60 11.91 1.15 -17.87
N ASP A 61 11.24 0.27 -17.13
CA ASP A 61 9.98 -0.35 -17.50
C ASP A 61 8.78 0.33 -16.83
N ILE A 62 8.94 1.53 -16.28
CA ILE A 62 7.83 2.37 -15.82
C ILE A 62 7.60 3.46 -16.87
N VAL A 63 6.42 3.47 -17.49
CA VAL A 63 6.04 4.54 -18.43
C VAL A 63 5.38 5.69 -17.68
N VAL A 64 5.81 6.92 -17.97
CA VAL A 64 5.23 8.16 -17.45
C VAL A 64 4.82 9.08 -18.60
N PRO A 65 3.94 10.08 -18.39
CA PRO A 65 3.49 10.97 -19.46
C PRO A 65 4.64 11.81 -20.02
N GLU A 66 4.46 12.34 -21.24
CA GLU A 66 5.45 13.23 -21.86
C GLU A 66 5.78 14.43 -20.93
N GLY A 67 7.08 14.74 -20.83
CA GLY A 67 7.58 15.82 -19.98
C GLY A 67 7.86 15.42 -18.53
N PHE A 68 7.66 14.14 -18.17
CA PHE A 68 8.09 13.57 -16.89
C PHE A 68 9.18 12.52 -17.07
N LYS A 69 9.94 12.28 -16.00
CA LYS A 69 10.89 11.17 -15.87
C LYS A 69 10.68 10.47 -14.53
N VAL A 70 11.01 9.19 -14.47
CA VAL A 70 11.03 8.37 -13.26
C VAL A 70 12.44 7.87 -13.00
N GLU A 71 12.82 7.81 -11.73
CA GLU A 71 14.12 7.33 -11.27
C GLU A 71 13.98 6.65 -9.89
N VAL A 72 14.87 5.71 -9.58
CA VAL A 72 14.93 5.12 -8.24
C VAL A 72 15.46 6.16 -7.26
N PHE A 73 14.70 6.46 -6.21
CA PHE A 73 15.16 7.28 -5.09
C PHE A 73 15.83 6.41 -4.02
N ALA A 74 15.15 5.36 -3.57
CA ALA A 74 15.68 4.39 -2.61
C ALA A 74 15.20 2.99 -2.98
N ARG A 75 15.95 1.96 -2.60
CA ARG A 75 15.65 0.56 -2.89
C ARG A 75 16.17 -0.35 -1.79
N ASP A 76 15.85 -1.63 -1.88
CA ASP A 76 16.25 -2.68 -0.93
C ASP A 76 15.64 -2.48 0.47
N LEU A 77 14.48 -1.80 0.51
CA LEU A 77 13.73 -1.48 1.72
C LEU A 77 12.87 -2.66 2.18
N ASN A 78 12.52 -2.69 3.47
CA ASN A 78 11.56 -3.63 4.03
C ASN A 78 10.18 -3.00 4.10
N PHE A 79 9.33 -3.34 3.14
CA PHE A 79 7.88 -3.07 3.24
C PHE A 79 7.57 -1.59 3.56
N PRO A 80 8.11 -0.62 2.81
CA PRO A 80 7.93 0.78 3.14
C PRO A 80 6.45 1.16 3.00
N THR A 81 5.91 1.88 3.99
CA THR A 81 4.48 2.24 4.06
C THR A 81 4.25 3.73 4.20
N GLY A 82 5.03 4.40 5.06
CA GLY A 82 4.89 5.82 5.36
C GLY A 82 6.07 6.64 4.87
N LEU A 83 5.80 7.85 4.37
CA LEU A 83 6.81 8.81 3.95
C LEU A 83 6.46 10.21 4.44
N ALA A 84 7.43 10.88 5.07
CA ALA A 84 7.34 12.29 5.38
C ALA A 84 8.66 13.00 5.05
N PHE A 85 8.57 14.28 4.71
CA PHE A 85 9.75 15.09 4.42
C PHE A 85 9.99 16.13 5.51
N MET A 86 11.26 16.42 5.77
CA MET A 86 11.70 17.50 6.62
C MET A 86 12.73 18.34 5.88
N GLN A 87 12.41 19.60 5.62
CA GLN A 87 13.33 20.53 4.99
C GLN A 87 14.47 20.87 5.97
N THR A 88 15.72 20.71 5.52
CA THR A 88 16.94 20.93 6.32
C THR A 88 17.72 22.17 5.89
N GLY A 89 17.40 22.73 4.73
CA GLY A 89 17.98 23.93 4.16
C GLY A 89 17.13 24.46 3.00
N ALA A 90 17.61 25.47 2.27
CA ALA A 90 16.89 26.01 1.12
C ALA A 90 16.62 24.92 0.07
N ASP A 91 17.68 24.19 -0.31
CA ASP A 91 17.65 23.17 -1.37
C ASP A 91 18.01 21.77 -0.83
N SER A 92 17.79 21.55 0.47
CA SER A 92 18.07 20.26 1.10
C SER A 92 16.93 19.80 2.01
N PHE A 93 16.71 18.48 2.00
CA PHE A 93 15.72 17.84 2.83
C PHE A 93 16.15 16.43 3.24
N GLN A 94 15.45 15.91 4.24
CA GLN A 94 15.48 14.51 4.61
C GLN A 94 14.12 13.88 4.33
N ALA A 95 14.14 12.62 3.88
CA ALA A 95 12.98 11.78 3.73
C ALA A 95 12.97 10.76 4.88
N LEU A 96 11.87 10.69 5.62
CA LEU A 96 11.67 9.74 6.70
C LEU A 96 10.73 8.65 6.21
N VAL A 97 11.21 7.41 6.25
CA VAL A 97 10.52 6.24 5.69
C VAL A 97 10.19 5.29 6.82
N VAL A 98 8.92 4.91 6.94
CA VAL A 98 8.49 3.83 7.84
C VAL A 98 8.63 2.51 7.10
N GLU A 99 9.35 1.56 7.69
CA GLU A 99 9.38 0.15 7.28
C GLU A 99 8.36 -0.62 8.12
N SER A 100 7.41 -1.29 7.47
CA SER A 100 6.17 -1.74 8.12
C SER A 100 6.34 -2.85 9.15
N GLY A 101 7.30 -3.76 8.99
CA GLY A 101 7.35 -5.00 9.77
C GLY A 101 6.24 -6.01 9.42
N THR A 102 5.68 -6.72 10.39
CA THR A 102 4.60 -7.71 10.19
C THR A 102 3.28 -7.03 9.79
N GLY A 103 3.12 -6.75 8.49
CA GLY A 103 1.89 -6.17 7.92
C GLY A 103 0.84 -7.18 7.49
N LEU A 104 1.24 -8.31 6.89
CA LEU A 104 0.33 -9.26 6.21
C LEU A 104 0.26 -10.63 6.91
N PRO A 105 -0.86 -11.38 6.74
CA PRO A 105 -1.03 -12.71 7.31
C PRO A 105 -0.17 -13.79 6.67
N GLY A 106 0.24 -14.76 7.50
CA GLY A 106 0.92 -15.97 7.06
C GLY A 106 2.04 -16.40 7.99
N ARG A 107 2.45 -17.67 7.86
CA ARG A 107 3.51 -18.24 8.70
C ARG A 107 4.88 -17.63 8.43
N CYS A 108 5.07 -17.14 7.20
CA CYS A 108 6.33 -16.57 6.74
C CYS A 108 6.61 -15.19 7.34
N GLN A 109 5.58 -14.56 7.92
CA GLN A 109 5.61 -13.26 8.58
C GLN A 109 5.74 -13.40 10.10
N ASN A 110 6.37 -14.48 10.57
CA ASN A 110 6.64 -14.68 11.98
C ASN A 110 7.88 -13.88 12.41
N ASN A 111 7.67 -12.76 13.11
CA ASN A 111 8.74 -11.92 13.64
C ASN A 111 9.59 -12.60 14.74
N GLU A 112 9.17 -13.74 15.28
CA GLU A 112 9.96 -14.54 16.24
C GLU A 112 10.79 -15.63 15.55
N ASP A 113 10.70 -15.77 14.23
CA ASP A 113 11.41 -16.83 13.54
C ASP A 113 12.94 -16.68 13.75
N PRO A 114 13.66 -17.76 14.11
CA PRO A 114 15.11 -17.74 14.26
C PRO A 114 15.85 -17.23 13.01
N ALA A 115 15.27 -17.36 11.82
CA ALA A 115 15.81 -16.79 10.57
C ALA A 115 16.00 -15.27 10.66
N TRP A 116 15.24 -14.58 11.51
CA TRP A 116 15.27 -13.13 11.69
C TRP A 116 15.93 -12.68 13.00
N GLY A 117 16.37 -13.64 13.84
CA GLY A 117 16.99 -13.37 15.14
C GLY A 117 16.01 -12.99 16.25
N GLY A 118 14.70 -13.15 16.03
CA GLY A 118 13.63 -12.83 16.98
C GLY A 118 13.15 -11.38 16.95
N LYS A 119 12.02 -11.08 17.61
CA LYS A 119 11.31 -9.78 17.43
C LYS A 119 12.04 -8.55 17.97
N LEU A 120 13.04 -8.72 18.81
CA LEU A 120 13.86 -7.61 19.32
C LEU A 120 15.19 -7.45 18.56
N SER A 121 15.41 -8.27 17.53
CA SER A 121 16.57 -8.14 16.67
C SER A 121 16.51 -6.83 15.88
N LYS A 122 17.64 -6.11 15.88
CA LYS A 122 17.76 -4.82 15.16
C LYS A 122 17.75 -4.96 13.64
N THR A 123 17.95 -6.17 13.13
CA THR A 123 18.01 -6.47 11.69
C THR A 123 16.82 -7.28 11.22
N ASN A 124 15.80 -7.47 12.06
CA ASN A 124 14.60 -8.21 11.69
C ASN A 124 13.76 -7.36 10.73
N PRO A 125 13.53 -7.80 9.48
CA PRO A 125 12.72 -7.04 8.51
C PRO A 125 11.23 -7.12 8.82
N LEU A 126 10.81 -8.09 9.64
CA LEU A 126 9.43 -8.27 10.09
C LEU A 126 9.11 -7.53 11.39
N THR A 127 9.95 -6.58 11.80
CA THR A 127 9.58 -5.63 12.86
C THR A 127 9.73 -4.20 12.40
N PRO A 128 8.81 -3.30 12.79
CA PRO A 128 8.77 -1.99 12.17
C PRO A 128 9.95 -1.13 12.58
N ASP A 129 10.35 -0.21 11.70
CA ASP A 129 11.35 0.82 12.01
C ASP A 129 11.14 2.10 11.19
N LEU A 130 12.04 3.05 11.40
CA LEU A 130 12.13 4.26 10.58
C LEU A 130 13.55 4.49 10.08
N LEU A 131 13.68 4.74 8.78
CA LEU A 131 14.89 5.21 8.14
C LEU A 131 14.81 6.71 7.87
N VAL A 132 15.95 7.39 7.98
CA VAL A 132 16.12 8.78 7.54
C VAL A 132 17.09 8.78 6.37
N LEU A 133 16.58 9.17 5.21
CA LEU A 133 17.33 9.29 3.96
C LEU A 133 17.66 10.76 3.71
N ASN A 134 18.79 11.02 3.06
CA ASN A 134 19.07 12.36 2.51
C ASN A 134 18.27 12.60 1.21
N GLN A 135 18.42 13.80 0.64
CA GLN A 135 17.78 14.19 -0.63
C GLN A 135 18.19 13.36 -1.86
N HIS A 136 19.18 12.48 -1.73
CA HIS A 136 19.60 11.53 -2.77
C HIS A 136 19.16 10.09 -2.45
N GLY A 137 18.30 9.91 -1.45
CA GLY A 137 17.76 8.61 -1.06
C GLY A 137 18.74 7.69 -0.33
N HIS A 138 19.91 8.19 0.06
CA HIS A 138 20.86 7.42 0.87
C HIS A 138 20.50 7.51 2.34
N ALA A 139 20.44 6.36 3.02
CA ALA A 139 20.22 6.31 4.47
C ALA A 139 21.36 7.02 5.21
N VAL A 140 21.01 8.06 5.98
CA VAL A 140 21.93 8.80 6.86
C VAL A 140 21.72 8.45 8.33
N ARG A 141 20.57 7.85 8.67
CA ARG A 141 20.24 7.40 10.01
C ARG A 141 19.20 6.29 9.98
N GLY A 142 19.27 5.39 10.95
CA GLY A 142 18.33 4.27 11.11
C GLY A 142 19.05 2.92 11.08
N PRO A 143 18.33 1.81 11.31
CA PRO A 143 16.90 1.77 11.67
C PRO A 143 16.65 2.39 13.05
N LEU A 144 15.70 3.33 13.12
CA LEU A 144 15.23 3.97 14.34
C LEU A 144 13.96 3.29 14.84
N PHE A 145 13.70 3.40 16.15
CA PHE A 145 12.45 2.94 16.76
C PHE A 145 12.10 1.46 16.59
N LYS A 146 13.08 0.59 16.28
CA LYS A 146 12.90 -0.87 16.40
C LYS A 146 12.33 -1.22 17.79
N PRO A 147 11.51 -2.28 17.91
CA PRO A 147 10.96 -2.70 19.20
C PRO A 147 12.07 -2.89 20.25
N THR A 148 11.87 -2.30 21.43
CA THR A 148 12.85 -2.39 22.52
C THR A 148 12.45 -3.38 23.61
N SER A 149 11.19 -3.81 23.62
CA SER A 149 10.61 -4.74 24.58
C SER A 149 9.38 -5.40 23.97
N ALA A 150 9.11 -6.65 24.36
CA ALA A 150 7.84 -7.32 24.08
C ALA A 150 6.74 -6.91 25.08
N ASP A 151 7.11 -6.34 26.23
CA ASP A 151 6.16 -5.71 27.16
C ASP A 151 5.79 -4.31 26.62
N PRO A 152 4.52 -4.06 26.24
CA PRO A 152 4.08 -2.78 25.72
C PRO A 152 4.37 -1.60 26.66
N ALA A 153 4.36 -1.81 27.98
CA ALA A 153 4.60 -0.75 28.96
C ALA A 153 6.08 -0.32 29.03
N ALA A 154 7.00 -1.20 28.63
CA ALA A 154 8.44 -0.94 28.60
C ALA A 154 8.98 -0.68 27.19
N ASN A 155 8.14 -0.81 26.15
CA ASN A 155 8.54 -0.59 24.78
C ASN A 155 8.61 0.91 24.44
N THR A 156 9.76 1.34 23.93
CA THR A 156 10.02 2.72 23.50
C THR A 156 10.22 2.85 21.99
N GLY A 157 9.93 1.78 21.24
CA GLY A 157 9.87 1.76 19.78
C GLY A 157 8.47 1.43 19.27
N TYR A 158 8.40 1.06 18.00
CA TYR A 158 7.19 0.50 17.39
C TYR A 158 6.80 -0.83 18.03
N GLN A 159 5.53 -1.18 17.92
CA GLN A 159 5.01 -2.47 18.34
C GLN A 159 5.57 -3.58 17.44
N PRO A 160 6.01 -4.72 18.02
CA PRO A 160 6.69 -5.75 17.25
C PRO A 160 5.77 -6.58 16.35
N ASP A 161 4.51 -6.82 16.75
CA ASP A 161 3.64 -7.84 16.16
C ASP A 161 2.61 -7.28 15.16
N GLY A 162 2.78 -6.04 14.73
CA GLY A 162 1.88 -5.45 13.73
C GLY A 162 2.59 -4.36 12.93
N PRO A 163 1.86 -3.73 12.00
CA PRO A 163 2.44 -2.77 11.10
C PRO A 163 2.68 -1.42 11.78
N ALA A 164 3.71 -0.71 11.33
CA ALA A 164 3.73 0.75 11.36
C ALA A 164 3.42 1.29 9.95
N ILE A 165 2.62 2.36 9.86
CA ILE A 165 2.05 2.79 8.57
C ILE A 165 2.25 4.29 8.34
N GLY A 166 1.50 5.13 9.05
CA GLY A 166 1.41 6.56 8.78
C GLY A 166 2.51 7.37 9.45
N LEU A 167 2.92 8.45 8.78
CA LEU A 167 3.88 9.41 9.29
C LEU A 167 3.49 10.84 8.85
N ALA A 168 3.40 11.79 9.78
CA ALA A 168 3.30 13.20 9.40
C ALA A 168 3.86 14.16 10.46
N PHE A 169 4.39 15.28 9.97
CA PHE A 169 4.83 16.39 10.80
C PHE A 169 3.69 17.37 11.07
N GLU A 170 3.72 17.96 12.26
CA GLU A 170 2.83 19.04 12.68
C GLU A 170 2.74 20.20 11.68
N ARG A 171 3.87 20.60 11.08
CA ARG A 171 3.95 21.72 10.13
C ARG A 171 4.39 21.26 8.74
N GLY A 172 3.96 20.06 8.33
CA GLY A 172 4.34 19.48 7.04
C GLY A 172 5.87 19.46 6.87
N VAL A 173 6.36 19.89 5.71
CA VAL A 173 7.80 19.88 5.40
C VAL A 173 8.64 20.78 6.31
N ALA A 174 8.03 21.76 6.98
CA ALA A 174 8.72 22.62 7.95
C ALA A 174 9.00 21.93 9.30
N GLY A 175 8.61 20.65 9.45
CA GLY A 175 8.90 19.83 10.62
C GLY A 175 7.99 20.11 11.81
N GLY A 176 8.55 20.05 13.01
CA GLY A 176 7.81 20.11 14.28
C GLY A 176 7.66 18.74 14.93
N THR A 177 6.58 18.53 15.68
CA THR A 177 6.30 17.21 16.24
C THR A 177 6.02 16.22 15.11
N LEU A 178 6.74 15.09 15.11
CA LEU A 178 6.51 13.99 14.20
C LEU A 178 5.56 13.00 14.84
N PHE A 179 4.44 12.72 14.18
CA PHE A 179 3.49 11.71 14.59
C PHE A 179 3.65 10.46 13.72
N ALA A 180 3.52 9.29 14.33
CA ALA A 180 3.56 8.00 13.66
C ALA A 180 2.43 7.09 14.15
N THR A 181 1.95 6.17 13.30
CA THR A 181 0.96 5.16 13.67
C THR A 181 1.55 3.76 13.68
N ASP A 182 1.10 2.94 14.62
CA ASP A 182 1.40 1.50 14.63
C ASP A 182 0.32 0.69 15.33
N SER A 183 0.41 -0.64 15.20
CA SER A 183 -0.47 -1.59 15.86
C SER A 183 0.25 -2.88 16.26
N ASN A 184 -0.34 -3.70 17.13
CA ASN A 184 0.20 -5.02 17.54
C ASN A 184 -0.72 -6.19 17.18
N GLN A 185 -1.77 -5.90 16.42
CA GLN A 185 -2.49 -6.87 15.62
C GLN A 185 -2.28 -6.42 14.18
N GLY A 186 -1.77 -7.32 13.32
CA GLY A 186 -1.49 -6.95 11.95
C GLY A 186 -2.72 -7.01 11.03
N VAL A 187 -2.56 -6.49 9.82
CA VAL A 187 -3.63 -6.28 8.82
C VAL A 187 -4.19 -7.64 8.36
N ARG A 188 -5.49 -7.71 8.05
CA ARG A 188 -6.16 -8.91 7.48
C ARG A 188 -5.86 -10.21 8.26
N GLY A 189 -5.83 -10.15 9.59
CA GLY A 189 -5.61 -11.32 10.44
C GLY A 189 -4.14 -11.74 10.62
N ALA A 190 -3.19 -10.83 10.39
CA ALA A 190 -1.76 -11.13 10.52
C ALA A 190 -1.31 -11.46 11.96
N PRO A 191 -0.13 -12.13 12.13
CA PRO A 191 0.33 -12.61 13.42
C PRO A 191 0.50 -11.48 14.43
N GLY A 192 -0.40 -11.45 15.40
CA GLY A 192 -0.48 -10.46 16.49
C GLY A 192 -1.70 -10.78 17.33
N GLN A 193 -1.77 -10.26 18.55
CA GLN A 193 -2.89 -10.54 19.45
C GLN A 193 -3.32 -9.28 20.18
N GLY A 194 -4.63 -9.11 20.31
CA GLY A 194 -5.25 -8.09 21.15
C GLY A 194 -6.05 -7.06 20.37
N ASN A 195 -7.22 -6.74 20.93
CA ASN A 195 -8.08 -5.64 20.47
C ASN A 195 -7.54 -4.31 20.99
N ASN A 196 -7.93 -3.22 20.33
CA ASN A 196 -7.56 -1.87 20.75
C ASN A 196 -6.04 -1.63 20.86
N THR A 197 -5.27 -2.22 19.95
CA THR A 197 -3.79 -2.19 19.98
C THR A 197 -3.20 -1.05 19.16
N SER A 198 -3.99 -0.35 18.35
CA SER A 198 -3.48 0.72 17.51
C SER A 198 -3.13 1.96 18.34
N ARG A 199 -2.11 2.69 17.88
CA ARG A 199 -1.56 3.86 18.58
C ARG A 199 -1.23 4.97 17.60
N ILE A 200 -1.28 6.19 18.10
CA ILE A 200 -0.58 7.34 17.55
C ILE A 200 0.53 7.69 18.54
N MET A 201 1.74 7.83 18.03
CA MET A 201 2.95 8.07 18.82
C MET A 201 3.60 9.37 18.37
N THR A 202 4.26 10.09 19.28
CA THR A 202 5.24 11.12 18.89
C THR A 202 6.62 10.50 18.75
N ALA A 203 7.30 10.76 17.64
CA ALA A 203 8.63 10.24 17.35
C ALA A 203 9.72 11.26 17.72
N GLY A 204 10.47 10.96 18.78
CA GLY A 204 11.63 11.75 19.19
C GLY A 204 12.84 11.40 18.37
N LEU A 205 13.07 12.10 17.25
CA LEU A 205 14.23 11.84 16.39
C LEU A 205 15.52 11.96 17.19
N ASP A 206 15.74 12.99 17.99
CA ASP A 206 17.01 13.14 18.74
C ASP A 206 17.21 12.07 19.82
N THR A 207 16.13 11.64 20.46
CA THR A 207 16.18 10.64 21.55
C THR A 207 16.18 9.20 21.04
N GLY A 208 15.75 8.98 19.80
CA GLY A 208 15.55 7.65 19.23
C GLY A 208 14.42 6.86 19.90
N LYS A 209 13.45 7.54 20.54
CA LYS A 209 12.31 6.93 21.23
C LYS A 209 10.97 7.40 20.70
N LEU A 210 10.00 6.50 20.65
CA LEU A 210 8.58 6.81 20.53
C LEU A 210 7.98 7.08 21.91
N SER A 211 7.09 8.06 21.99
CA SER A 211 6.32 8.38 23.20
C SER A 211 4.82 8.32 22.89
N PRO A 212 3.99 7.72 23.76
CA PRO A 212 2.54 7.65 23.55
C PRO A 212 1.92 9.04 23.36
N PHE A 213 1.11 9.19 22.31
CA PHE A 213 0.23 10.35 22.13
C PHE A 213 -1.23 9.95 22.34
N ILE A 214 -1.72 8.98 21.58
CA ILE A 214 -3.03 8.33 21.77
C ILE A 214 -2.83 6.81 21.69
N VAL A 215 -3.37 6.07 22.64
CA VAL A 215 -3.27 4.60 22.72
C VAL A 215 -4.64 4.01 22.98
N GLY A 216 -4.79 2.70 22.76
CA GLY A 216 -6.07 2.03 22.94
C GLY A 216 -7.03 2.28 21.78
N LEU A 217 -6.52 2.66 20.59
CA LEU A 217 -7.35 2.83 19.40
C LEU A 217 -7.78 1.47 18.87
N PRO A 218 -9.01 1.35 18.35
CA PRO A 218 -9.52 0.10 17.77
C PRO A 218 -8.55 -0.50 16.76
N THR A 219 -8.51 -1.83 16.72
CA THR A 219 -7.74 -2.58 15.72
C THR A 219 -8.56 -3.77 15.25
N GLY A 220 -8.55 -4.00 13.95
CA GLY A 220 -9.03 -5.26 13.38
C GLY A 220 -8.27 -5.57 12.10
N ASP A 221 -8.98 -5.99 11.06
CA ASP A 221 -8.39 -6.24 9.75
C ASP A 221 -7.70 -5.02 9.15
N HIS A 222 -8.18 -3.82 9.47
CA HIS A 222 -7.64 -2.56 9.00
C HIS A 222 -7.30 -1.66 10.20
N PRO A 223 -6.01 -1.46 10.55
CA PRO A 223 -5.60 -0.74 11.75
C PRO A 223 -5.71 0.79 11.59
N THR A 224 -5.15 1.54 12.54
CA THR A 224 -4.86 2.98 12.33
C THR A 224 -3.76 3.12 11.27
N GLU A 225 -4.03 3.85 10.19
CA GLU A 225 -3.16 3.93 9.02
C GLU A 225 -2.59 5.36 8.84
N MET A 226 -2.96 6.05 7.76
CA MET A 226 -2.42 7.36 7.39
C MET A 226 -2.89 8.48 8.32
N LEU A 227 -2.07 9.52 8.49
CA LEU A 227 -2.39 10.68 9.33
C LEU A 227 -2.04 12.01 8.66
N GLN A 228 -2.77 13.07 8.99
CA GLN A 228 -2.53 14.44 8.53
C GLN A 228 -2.67 15.40 9.71
N VAL A 229 -1.90 16.51 9.73
CA VAL A 229 -2.05 17.56 10.75
C VAL A 229 -2.57 18.83 10.09
N LYS A 230 -3.67 19.37 10.61
CA LYS A 230 -4.29 20.61 10.11
C LYS A 230 -5.06 21.31 11.23
N ASP A 231 -4.96 22.64 11.31
CA ASP A 231 -5.74 23.48 12.22
C ASP A 231 -5.67 23.04 13.71
N SER A 232 -4.46 22.66 14.16
CA SER A 232 -4.19 22.13 15.51
C SER A 232 -4.93 20.82 15.85
N PHE A 233 -5.32 20.06 14.82
CA PHE A 233 -5.77 18.69 14.94
C PHE A 233 -4.83 17.74 14.21
N VAL A 234 -4.65 16.56 14.78
CA VAL A 234 -4.23 15.38 14.02
C VAL A 234 -5.49 14.67 13.56
N TYR A 235 -5.53 14.32 12.27
CA TYR A 235 -6.55 13.50 11.63
C TYR A 235 -5.90 12.17 11.26
N TRP A 236 -6.62 11.06 11.39
CA TRP A 236 -6.12 9.76 10.97
C TRP A 236 -7.21 8.88 10.35
N SER A 237 -6.79 8.03 9.43
CA SER A 237 -7.57 6.89 8.95
C SER A 237 -7.64 5.84 10.06
N GLN A 238 -8.86 5.47 10.43
CA GLN A 238 -9.16 4.33 11.28
C GLN A 238 -9.99 3.34 10.47
N GLY A 239 -9.36 2.25 10.03
CA GLY A 239 -10.02 1.19 9.29
C GLY A 239 -11.13 0.47 10.06
N SER A 240 -11.96 -0.27 9.33
CA SER A 240 -12.92 -1.22 9.88
C SER A 240 -12.20 -2.35 10.60
N ALA A 241 -12.85 -2.90 11.63
CA ALA A 241 -12.30 -4.05 12.31
C ALA A 241 -12.47 -5.34 11.50
N THR A 242 -13.40 -5.34 10.54
CA THR A 242 -13.77 -6.51 9.73
C THR A 242 -13.69 -6.23 8.24
N ASN A 243 -13.68 -7.31 7.43
CA ASN A 243 -13.71 -7.24 5.98
C ASN A 243 -14.99 -6.59 5.43
N SER A 244 -16.16 -6.98 5.97
CA SER A 244 -17.49 -6.65 5.45
C SER A 244 -18.56 -6.47 6.53
N GLY A 245 -18.21 -6.03 7.74
CA GLY A 245 -19.15 -5.67 8.82
C GLY A 245 -19.57 -6.81 9.76
N VAL A 246 -19.00 -8.01 9.60
CA VAL A 246 -19.31 -9.22 10.38
C VAL A 246 -18.03 -9.93 10.77
N THR A 247 -17.89 -10.31 12.04
CA THR A 247 -16.72 -11.03 12.54
C THR A 247 -16.77 -12.52 12.17
N GLY A 248 -15.85 -12.95 11.30
CA GLY A 248 -15.65 -14.33 10.86
C GLY A 248 -14.30 -14.92 11.27
N HIS A 249 -13.93 -16.07 10.70
CA HIS A 249 -12.61 -16.69 10.92
C HIS A 249 -11.48 -15.89 10.27
N ASP A 250 -11.78 -15.08 9.27
CA ASP A 250 -10.84 -14.14 8.67
C ASP A 250 -10.37 -13.05 9.67
N ASN A 251 -11.14 -12.79 10.72
CA ASN A 251 -10.77 -11.88 11.81
C ASN A 251 -9.96 -12.59 12.90
N GLY A 252 -8.80 -13.12 12.53
CA GLY A 252 -7.88 -13.81 13.45
C GLY A 252 -8.47 -15.08 14.08
N GLY A 253 -9.20 -15.86 13.27
CA GLY A 253 -9.92 -17.06 13.73
C GLY A 253 -11.16 -16.74 14.57
N GLY A 254 -11.72 -15.53 14.45
CA GLY A 254 -12.87 -15.06 15.23
C GLY A 254 -12.51 -14.45 16.58
N GLY A 255 -11.21 -14.34 16.91
CA GLY A 255 -10.74 -13.79 18.19
C GLY A 255 -10.57 -12.27 18.23
N ASN A 256 -10.57 -11.61 17.06
CA ASN A 256 -10.30 -10.18 16.95
C ASN A 256 -11.56 -9.32 17.15
N GLN A 257 -11.35 -8.01 17.22
CA GLN A 257 -12.36 -6.99 17.47
C GLN A 257 -13.48 -6.99 16.42
N HIS A 258 -14.70 -6.70 16.84
CA HIS A 258 -15.81 -6.36 15.93
C HIS A 258 -15.82 -4.86 15.62
N ASP A 259 -16.55 -4.45 14.58
CA ASP A 259 -16.71 -3.03 14.27
C ASP A 259 -17.37 -2.24 15.39
N ILE A 260 -16.94 -0.98 15.56
CA ILE A 260 -17.46 -0.03 16.55
C ILE A 260 -18.14 1.11 15.81
N ALA A 261 -19.43 1.33 16.06
CA ALA A 261 -20.20 2.38 15.40
C ALA A 261 -19.88 3.78 15.96
N CYS A 262 -19.78 4.78 15.09
CA CYS A 262 -19.58 6.18 15.51
C CYS A 262 -20.88 6.85 16.00
N GLN A 263 -22.03 6.24 15.70
CA GLN A 263 -23.37 6.70 16.10
C GLN A 263 -24.22 5.50 16.52
N ASN A 264 -25.37 5.76 17.15
CA ASN A 264 -26.32 4.68 17.44
C ASN A 264 -26.84 4.08 16.13
N ILE A 265 -26.76 2.76 15.99
CA ILE A 265 -27.26 2.04 14.82
C ILE A 265 -28.31 1.00 15.21
N LYS A 266 -29.10 0.56 14.23
CA LYS A 266 -30.06 -0.53 14.37
C LYS A 266 -29.63 -1.67 13.46
N LEU A 267 -29.35 -2.84 14.04
CA LEU A 267 -29.03 -4.04 13.27
C LEU A 267 -30.29 -4.61 12.60
N SER A 268 -30.10 -5.29 11.47
CA SER A 268 -31.12 -6.14 10.85
C SER A 268 -31.32 -7.42 11.68
N ASP A 269 -32.26 -8.26 11.25
CA ASP A 269 -32.46 -9.60 11.84
C ASP A 269 -31.55 -10.68 11.22
N ASN A 270 -30.62 -10.29 10.33
CA ASN A 270 -29.77 -11.22 9.60
C ASN A 270 -28.63 -11.79 10.46
N LEU A 271 -28.23 -13.01 10.12
CA LEU A 271 -27.10 -13.74 10.70
C LEU A 271 -26.29 -14.39 9.59
N TRP A 272 -24.97 -14.41 9.76
CA TRP A 272 -24.01 -15.02 8.84
C TRP A 272 -23.29 -16.18 9.52
N SER A 273 -23.01 -17.22 8.75
CA SER A 273 -22.39 -18.44 9.25
C SER A 273 -20.90 -18.45 8.95
N SER A 274 -20.10 -18.87 9.94
CA SER A 274 -18.67 -19.11 9.73
C SER A 274 -18.35 -20.57 9.35
N GLY A 275 -19.37 -21.36 8.97
CA GLY A 275 -19.19 -22.73 8.48
C GLY A 275 -18.90 -23.80 9.54
N ASP A 276 -18.81 -23.42 10.81
CA ASP A 276 -18.47 -24.30 11.94
C ASP A 276 -19.54 -24.36 13.04
N GLY A 277 -20.71 -23.76 12.76
CA GLY A 277 -21.84 -23.66 13.69
C GLY A 277 -21.95 -22.32 14.41
N HIS A 278 -20.94 -21.45 14.31
CA HIS A 278 -21.07 -20.06 14.76
C HIS A 278 -21.93 -19.25 13.78
N MET A 279 -22.83 -18.45 14.36
CA MET A 279 -23.64 -17.48 13.65
C MET A 279 -23.43 -16.11 14.30
N THR A 280 -23.15 -15.10 13.49
CA THR A 280 -22.75 -13.78 13.96
C THR A 280 -23.68 -12.71 13.39
N SER A 281 -24.11 -11.75 14.23
CA SER A 281 -24.70 -10.49 13.77
C SER A 281 -23.60 -9.47 13.47
N GLY A 282 -23.87 -8.45 12.64
CA GLY A 282 -22.89 -7.36 12.48
C GLY A 282 -22.64 -6.59 13.77
N TYR A 283 -21.51 -5.88 13.83
CA TYR A 283 -21.08 -5.12 15.02
C TYR A 283 -21.14 -5.97 16.32
N SER A 284 -20.84 -7.27 16.21
CA SER A 284 -20.90 -8.22 17.31
C SER A 284 -19.69 -9.15 17.25
N ASN A 285 -19.19 -9.57 18.41
CA ASN A 285 -18.15 -10.59 18.50
C ASN A 285 -18.57 -11.88 17.77
N HIS A 286 -17.59 -12.64 17.30
CA HIS A 286 -17.80 -13.93 16.63
C HIS A 286 -18.72 -14.85 17.44
N GLY A 287 -19.72 -15.45 16.77
CA GLY A 287 -20.71 -16.34 17.38
C GLY A 287 -21.79 -15.64 18.23
N VAL A 288 -21.80 -14.31 18.31
CA VAL A 288 -22.81 -13.54 19.04
C VAL A 288 -23.95 -13.13 18.09
N GLN A 289 -25.17 -13.50 18.48
CA GLN A 289 -26.40 -13.20 17.74
C GLN A 289 -27.18 -12.08 18.44
N ARG A 290 -27.44 -10.98 17.72
CA ARG A 290 -28.15 -9.78 18.20
C ARG A 290 -29.18 -9.29 17.16
N PRO A 291 -30.06 -10.15 16.64
CA PRO A 291 -31.02 -9.75 15.61
C PRO A 291 -31.89 -8.57 16.09
N GLY A 292 -31.96 -7.53 15.27
CA GLY A 292 -32.75 -6.34 15.56
C GLY A 292 -32.23 -5.53 16.76
N ALA A 293 -31.01 -5.74 17.25
CA ALA A 293 -30.49 -4.98 18.38
C ALA A 293 -30.18 -3.53 18.01
N THR A 294 -30.28 -2.64 19.00
CA THR A 294 -29.72 -1.29 18.91
C THR A 294 -28.30 -1.34 19.48
N VAL A 295 -27.32 -0.92 18.68
CA VAL A 295 -25.92 -0.80 19.10
C VAL A 295 -25.65 0.68 19.41
N PRO A 296 -25.28 1.02 20.65
CA PRO A 296 -24.88 2.38 21.01
C PRO A 296 -23.61 2.83 20.29
N ALA A 297 -23.48 4.14 20.06
CA ALA A 297 -22.23 4.74 19.61
C ALA A 297 -21.09 4.39 20.57
N PHE A 298 -19.94 4.01 20.01
CA PHE A 298 -18.71 3.68 20.75
C PHE A 298 -18.84 2.48 21.70
N GLU A 299 -19.80 1.57 21.48
CA GLU A 299 -19.89 0.30 22.21
C GLU A 299 -18.55 -0.45 22.09
N ASP A 300 -18.01 -0.90 23.23
CA ASP A 300 -16.73 -1.60 23.38
C ASP A 300 -15.46 -0.84 22.96
N ALA A 301 -15.57 0.47 22.70
CA ALA A 301 -14.42 1.36 22.57
C ALA A 301 -13.73 1.60 23.93
N THR A 302 -12.41 1.82 23.91
CA THR A 302 -11.69 2.16 25.15
C THR A 302 -12.06 3.54 25.68
N GLN A 303 -12.51 4.46 24.81
CA GLN A 303 -12.99 5.80 25.16
C GLN A 303 -14.07 6.30 24.19
N PRO A 304 -14.97 7.22 24.63
CA PRO A 304 -15.90 7.90 23.73
C PRO A 304 -15.18 8.60 22.58
N GLY A 305 -15.78 8.60 21.40
CA GLY A 305 -15.22 9.20 20.19
C GLY A 305 -14.39 8.24 19.34
N MET A 306 -13.95 7.10 19.87
CA MET A 306 -13.25 6.07 19.11
C MET A 306 -14.25 5.11 18.46
N CYS A 307 -14.20 4.99 17.14
CA CYS A 307 -15.00 4.06 16.33
C CYS A 307 -14.17 3.54 15.15
N THR A 308 -14.65 2.49 14.47
CA THR A 308 -13.99 1.90 13.29
C THR A 308 -14.60 2.43 11.99
N GLY A 309 -13.90 2.28 10.87
CA GLY A 309 -14.40 2.69 9.56
C GLY A 309 -14.63 4.20 9.46
N ALA A 310 -13.66 4.98 9.92
CA ALA A 310 -13.80 6.42 10.14
C ALA A 310 -12.50 7.18 9.88
N VAL A 311 -12.66 8.47 9.57
CA VAL A 311 -11.61 9.46 9.82
C VAL A 311 -11.90 10.09 11.18
N LEU A 312 -10.96 9.93 12.11
CA LEU A 312 -11.04 10.51 13.45
C LEU A 312 -10.08 11.69 13.57
N ARG A 313 -10.31 12.56 14.56
CA ARG A 313 -9.38 13.66 14.87
C ARG A 313 -9.26 13.95 16.36
N ALA A 314 -8.14 14.55 16.77
CA ALA A 314 -7.86 14.97 18.14
C ALA A 314 -6.99 16.24 18.20
N ARG A 315 -7.11 17.04 19.27
CA ARG A 315 -6.35 18.27 19.48
C ARG A 315 -4.88 17.95 19.80
N ILE A 316 -3.95 18.53 19.04
CA ILE A 316 -2.50 18.28 19.24
C ILE A 316 -1.91 19.00 20.45
N ASN A 317 -2.57 20.06 20.92
CA ASN A 317 -2.11 20.93 22.01
C ASN A 317 -2.86 20.69 23.33
N ALA A 318 -3.72 19.67 23.39
CA ALA A 318 -4.40 19.30 24.62
C ALA A 318 -3.46 18.52 25.54
N ALA A 319 -3.59 18.72 26.86
CA ALA A 319 -2.86 17.92 27.85
C ALA A 319 -3.28 16.45 27.84
N HIS A 320 -4.53 16.18 27.43
CA HIS A 320 -5.15 14.87 27.31
C HIS A 320 -5.77 14.74 25.90
N PRO A 321 -4.95 14.55 24.84
CA PRO A 321 -5.44 14.47 23.46
C PRO A 321 -6.48 13.35 23.27
N GLU A 322 -6.35 12.24 24.00
CA GLU A 322 -7.28 11.11 23.99
C GLU A 322 -8.70 11.49 24.45
N LYS A 323 -8.84 12.57 25.22
CA LYS A 323 -10.14 13.12 25.66
C LYS A 323 -10.76 14.10 24.67
N THR A 324 -10.09 14.35 23.55
CA THR A 324 -10.54 15.27 22.50
C THR A 324 -10.87 14.57 21.19
N ILE A 325 -10.88 13.24 21.20
CA ILE A 325 -11.17 12.43 20.03
C ILE A 325 -12.62 12.65 19.62
N GLU A 326 -12.83 12.98 18.35
CA GLU A 326 -14.14 13.04 17.75
C GLU A 326 -14.11 12.44 16.33
N PRO A 327 -15.16 11.70 15.93
CA PRO A 327 -15.33 11.31 14.54
C PRO A 327 -15.50 12.55 13.66
N PHE A 328 -14.67 12.65 12.63
CA PHE A 328 -14.77 13.72 11.63
C PHE A 328 -15.68 13.30 10.47
N SER A 329 -15.55 12.06 10.04
CA SER A 329 -16.29 11.43 8.94
C SER A 329 -16.29 9.92 9.14
N TRP A 330 -17.36 9.19 8.78
CA TRP A 330 -17.43 7.74 9.04
C TRP A 330 -18.24 6.97 8.01
N GLY A 331 -18.33 5.66 8.18
CA GLY A 331 -19.04 4.79 7.25
C GLY A 331 -18.15 4.34 6.09
N TYR A 332 -16.88 4.07 6.38
CA TYR A 332 -15.90 3.51 5.45
C TYR A 332 -15.56 2.06 5.82
N ARG A 333 -15.13 1.26 4.83
CA ARG A 333 -14.39 0.02 5.10
C ARG A 333 -12.96 0.36 5.55
N ASN A 334 -12.10 0.65 4.58
CA ASN A 334 -10.71 1.01 4.83
C ASN A 334 -10.36 2.36 4.20
N PRO A 335 -10.52 3.50 4.91
CA PRO A 335 -10.21 4.83 4.37
C PRO A 335 -8.70 5.10 4.33
N PHE A 336 -7.94 4.21 3.68
CA PHE A 336 -6.49 4.12 3.75
C PHE A 336 -5.79 5.44 3.51
N GLY A 337 -6.15 6.12 2.42
CA GLY A 337 -5.54 7.37 2.03
C GLY A 337 -6.34 8.58 2.49
N ILE A 338 -5.69 9.54 3.13
CA ILE A 338 -6.31 10.83 3.47
C ILE A 338 -5.40 12.01 3.13
N ARG A 339 -5.95 13.03 2.46
CA ARG A 339 -5.22 14.28 2.16
C ARG A 339 -6.15 15.47 2.08
N PHE A 340 -5.79 16.57 2.74
CA PHE A 340 -6.51 17.82 2.58
C PHE A 340 -6.16 18.45 1.23
N ALA A 341 -7.18 18.82 0.46
CA ALA A 341 -6.99 19.59 -0.75
C ALA A 341 -6.47 21.01 -0.44
N PRO A 342 -5.79 21.67 -1.38
CA PRO A 342 -5.48 23.10 -1.26
C PRO A 342 -6.75 23.95 -1.06
N ASN A 343 -6.62 25.10 -0.39
CA ASN A 343 -7.76 26.01 -0.19
C ASN A 343 -8.30 26.58 -1.50
N ASP A 344 -7.42 26.78 -2.51
CA ASP A 344 -7.78 27.22 -3.86
C ASP A 344 -8.14 26.06 -4.80
N HIS A 345 -8.57 24.92 -4.26
CA HIS A 345 -8.99 23.73 -5.01
C HIS A 345 -10.52 23.65 -5.18
N ALA A 346 -11.00 22.78 -6.08
CA ALA A 346 -12.43 22.46 -6.24
C ALA A 346 -13.07 21.95 -4.93
N LEU A 347 -12.28 21.24 -4.12
CA LEU A 347 -12.67 20.72 -2.80
C LEU A 347 -12.47 21.73 -1.66
N ARG A 348 -11.95 22.94 -1.94
CA ARG A 348 -11.87 24.09 -1.02
C ARG A 348 -11.29 23.78 0.38
N GLY A 349 -10.16 23.09 0.44
CA GLY A 349 -9.54 22.76 1.73
C GLY A 349 -10.14 21.54 2.43
N GLY A 350 -11.12 20.85 1.84
CA GLY A 350 -11.74 19.66 2.41
C GLY A 350 -10.91 18.39 2.24
N LEU A 351 -11.32 17.33 2.94
CA LEU A 351 -10.58 16.09 3.03
C LEU A 351 -10.93 15.16 1.86
N PHE A 352 -9.93 14.83 1.05
CA PHE A 352 -10.03 13.79 0.04
C PHE A 352 -9.62 12.45 0.66
N VAL A 353 -10.48 11.44 0.51
CA VAL A 353 -10.32 10.12 1.12
C VAL A 353 -10.34 9.06 0.02
N THR A 354 -9.40 8.12 0.05
CA THR A 354 -9.46 6.91 -0.79
C THR A 354 -9.84 5.74 0.11
N VAL A 355 -10.78 4.92 -0.36
CA VAL A 355 -11.34 3.82 0.43
C VAL A 355 -11.23 2.52 -0.36
N ASN A 356 -10.59 1.51 0.22
CA ASN A 356 -10.54 0.19 -0.40
C ASN A 356 -11.93 -0.46 -0.42
N GLY A 357 -12.27 -1.11 -1.53
CA GLY A 357 -13.44 -1.97 -1.68
C GLY A 357 -13.41 -3.16 -0.72
N GLU A 358 -14.55 -3.82 -0.56
CA GLU A 358 -14.73 -5.05 0.22
C GLU A 358 -14.20 -6.28 -0.54
N ASP A 359 -13.57 -7.23 0.17
CA ASP A 359 -12.95 -8.40 -0.47
C ASP A 359 -13.88 -9.64 -0.43
N GLU A 360 -13.66 -10.60 -1.34
CA GLU A 360 -14.29 -11.94 -1.35
C GLU A 360 -13.66 -12.84 -0.27
N ARG A 361 -13.97 -12.55 1.01
CA ARG A 361 -13.52 -13.33 2.18
C ARG A 361 -14.42 -13.18 3.43
N GLY A 362 -14.22 -14.09 4.38
CA GLY A 362 -14.84 -14.07 5.71
C GLY A 362 -16.26 -14.64 5.76
N ALA A 363 -17.01 -14.26 6.79
CA ALA A 363 -18.40 -14.71 7.00
C ALA A 363 -19.43 -13.97 6.14
N ARG A 364 -19.06 -12.82 5.59
CA ARG A 364 -19.88 -11.98 4.71
C ARG A 364 -19.08 -11.58 3.47
N PRO A 365 -18.73 -12.55 2.60
CA PRO A 365 -17.94 -12.26 1.42
C PRO A 365 -18.76 -11.46 0.41
N THR A 366 -18.07 -10.59 -0.33
CA THR A 366 -18.70 -9.76 -1.36
C THR A 366 -17.79 -9.63 -2.56
N ASN A 367 -18.39 -9.64 -3.74
CA ASN A 367 -17.64 -9.57 -4.99
C ASN A 367 -17.84 -8.19 -5.65
N PHE A 368 -16.90 -7.78 -6.51
CA PHE A 368 -17.00 -6.56 -7.34
C PHE A 368 -17.31 -5.27 -6.56
N ALA A 369 -16.95 -5.20 -5.27
CA ALA A 369 -17.11 -3.98 -4.51
C ALA A 369 -16.08 -2.93 -4.98
N PRO A 370 -16.49 -1.76 -5.48
CA PRO A 370 -15.55 -0.78 -5.99
C PRO A 370 -14.76 -0.13 -4.87
N ASP A 371 -13.52 0.23 -5.17
CA ASP A 371 -12.80 1.26 -4.44
C ASP A 371 -13.48 2.62 -4.64
N ARG A 372 -13.34 3.52 -3.68
CA ARG A 372 -14.08 4.79 -3.66
C ARG A 372 -13.14 5.97 -3.45
N LEU A 373 -13.39 7.04 -4.20
CA LEU A 373 -12.78 8.36 -4.01
C LEU A 373 -13.83 9.27 -3.37
N GLU A 374 -13.63 9.70 -2.13
CA GLU A 374 -14.66 10.30 -1.29
C GLU A 374 -14.25 11.65 -0.72
N PHE A 375 -15.26 12.39 -0.25
CA PHE A 375 -15.08 13.71 0.37
C PHE A 375 -15.56 13.66 1.81
N GLY A 376 -14.62 13.62 2.76
CA GLY A 376 -14.92 13.57 4.19
C GLY A 376 -15.15 14.96 4.79
N GLN A 377 -16.22 15.11 5.58
CA GLN A 377 -16.54 16.36 6.27
C GLN A 377 -17.43 16.15 7.51
N MET A 378 -17.45 17.15 8.39
CA MET A 378 -18.51 17.24 9.39
C MET A 378 -19.74 17.93 8.81
N ASN A 379 -20.91 17.43 9.21
CA ASN A 379 -22.20 18.06 8.95
C ASN A 379 -22.30 19.42 9.68
N PRO A 380 -23.20 20.33 9.23
CA PRO A 380 -23.39 21.63 9.88
C PRO A 380 -23.79 21.58 11.35
N ASP A 381 -24.34 20.46 11.83
CA ASP A 381 -24.73 20.23 13.22
C ASP A 381 -23.59 19.68 14.10
N GLY A 382 -22.41 19.45 13.52
CA GLY A 382 -21.24 18.91 14.21
C GLY A 382 -21.18 17.39 14.27
N THR A 383 -22.09 16.66 13.61
CA THR A 383 -21.99 15.21 13.44
C THR A 383 -21.07 14.85 12.26
N PRO A 384 -20.43 13.67 12.25
CA PRO A 384 -19.70 13.20 11.06
C PRO A 384 -20.68 12.81 9.94
N ASP A 385 -20.34 13.06 8.67
CA ASP A 385 -21.06 12.51 7.52
C ASP A 385 -20.87 10.98 7.39
N PHE A 386 -21.72 10.28 6.62
CA PHE A 386 -21.77 8.81 6.59
C PHE A 386 -21.68 8.28 5.17
N HIS A 387 -20.69 7.46 4.88
CA HIS A 387 -20.38 6.97 3.52
C HIS A 387 -20.89 5.54 3.26
N GLY A 388 -21.78 5.04 4.14
CA GLY A 388 -22.66 3.91 3.80
C GLY A 388 -22.21 2.53 4.27
N TRP A 389 -20.97 2.36 4.76
CA TRP A 389 -20.51 1.11 5.36
C TRP A 389 -21.45 0.61 6.49
N PRO A 390 -21.72 -0.71 6.58
CA PRO A 390 -21.22 -1.79 5.71
C PRO A 390 -22.21 -2.20 4.60
N ASP A 391 -23.24 -1.39 4.33
CA ASP A 391 -24.39 -1.78 3.48
C ASP A 391 -24.48 -1.04 2.15
N PHE A 392 -23.52 -0.16 1.83
CA PHE A 392 -23.43 0.52 0.55
C PHE A 392 -21.99 0.47 0.03
N PHE A 393 -21.84 0.02 -1.21
CA PHE A 393 -20.56 -0.04 -1.92
C PHE A 393 -20.62 1.00 -3.04
N GLY A 394 -20.10 2.20 -2.73
CA GLY A 394 -20.35 3.40 -3.51
C GLY A 394 -21.83 3.79 -3.45
N ASP A 395 -22.44 4.09 -4.59
CA ASP A 395 -23.85 4.51 -4.67
C ASP A 395 -24.87 3.37 -4.60
N LEU A 396 -24.42 2.11 -4.54
CA LEU A 396 -25.29 0.94 -4.60
C LEU A 396 -25.34 0.24 -3.24
N ALA A 397 -26.54 -0.21 -2.86
CA ALA A 397 -26.69 -1.06 -1.68
C ALA A 397 -25.96 -2.40 -1.86
N ALA A 398 -25.30 -2.90 -0.82
CA ALA A 398 -24.58 -4.17 -0.82
C ALA A 398 -25.47 -5.35 -1.26
N THR A 399 -26.79 -5.26 -1.06
CA THR A 399 -27.78 -6.28 -1.45
C THR A 399 -28.07 -6.36 -2.95
N GLN A 400 -27.48 -5.50 -3.78
CA GLN A 400 -27.62 -5.58 -5.22
C GLN A 400 -26.91 -6.82 -5.77
N ALA A 401 -27.50 -7.45 -6.79
CA ALA A 401 -27.01 -8.72 -7.34
C ALA A 401 -25.59 -8.66 -7.94
N VAL A 402 -25.09 -7.46 -8.28
CA VAL A 402 -23.71 -7.27 -8.77
C VAL A 402 -22.67 -7.62 -7.70
N PHE A 403 -23.02 -7.48 -6.42
CA PHE A 403 -22.12 -7.76 -5.30
C PHE A 403 -22.28 -9.16 -4.71
N GLY A 404 -23.10 -10.00 -5.35
CA GLY A 404 -23.31 -11.38 -4.90
C GLY A 404 -21.98 -12.15 -4.91
N PRO A 405 -21.60 -12.78 -3.78
CA PRO A 405 -20.33 -13.47 -3.69
C PRO A 405 -20.27 -14.68 -4.65
N VAL A 406 -19.06 -14.97 -5.09
CA VAL A 406 -18.75 -16.01 -6.08
C VAL A 406 -18.06 -17.25 -5.50
N GLY A 407 -17.53 -17.16 -4.29
CA GLY A 407 -16.74 -18.19 -3.62
C GLY A 407 -15.24 -18.04 -3.85
N GLY A 408 -14.49 -17.81 -2.79
CA GLY A 408 -13.04 -17.70 -2.75
C GLY A 408 -12.39 -18.50 -1.61
N PRO A 409 -11.07 -18.73 -1.66
CA PRO A 409 -10.34 -19.44 -0.60
C PRO A 409 -10.32 -18.70 0.75
N GLY A 410 -10.66 -17.40 0.76
CA GLY A 410 -10.79 -16.59 1.97
C GLY A 410 -12.15 -16.70 2.68
N ASP A 411 -13.14 -17.37 2.08
CA ASP A 411 -14.48 -17.46 2.64
C ASP A 411 -14.54 -18.46 3.79
N ASP A 412 -15.27 -18.11 4.86
CA ASP A 412 -15.39 -18.98 6.03
C ASP A 412 -16.05 -20.33 5.69
N LEU A 413 -17.01 -20.33 4.76
CA LEU A 413 -17.67 -21.54 4.26
C LEU A 413 -16.74 -22.44 3.43
N CYS A 414 -15.58 -21.92 3.04
CA CYS A 414 -14.56 -22.60 2.24
C CYS A 414 -13.24 -22.83 3.00
N GLY A 415 -13.11 -22.30 4.22
CA GLY A 415 -11.91 -22.40 5.05
C GLY A 415 -11.64 -23.82 5.54
N ALA A 416 -10.44 -24.08 6.05
CA ALA A 416 -9.95 -25.43 6.39
C ALA A 416 -10.85 -26.20 7.38
N THR A 417 -11.59 -25.52 8.24
CA THR A 417 -12.57 -26.11 9.16
C THR A 417 -13.79 -26.68 8.42
N ALA A 418 -14.26 -25.99 7.38
CA ALA A 418 -15.39 -26.39 6.55
C ALA A 418 -14.98 -27.28 5.35
N MET A 419 -13.81 -26.99 4.76
CA MET A 419 -13.21 -27.70 3.62
C MET A 419 -11.71 -27.93 3.85
N PRO A 420 -11.31 -29.05 4.49
CA PRO A 420 -9.91 -29.34 4.80
C PRO A 420 -8.97 -29.38 3.59
N VAL A 421 -9.53 -29.64 2.39
CA VAL A 421 -8.85 -29.50 1.10
C VAL A 421 -9.73 -28.59 0.25
N PHE A 422 -9.22 -27.41 -0.12
CA PHE A 422 -9.98 -26.45 -0.89
C PHE A 422 -10.43 -27.04 -2.23
N ASN A 423 -11.73 -26.87 -2.53
CA ASN A 423 -12.33 -27.22 -3.80
C ASN A 423 -13.14 -26.03 -4.31
N ALA A 424 -12.64 -25.35 -5.34
CA ALA A 424 -13.25 -24.13 -5.87
C ALA A 424 -14.73 -24.31 -6.28
N ALA A 425 -15.08 -25.45 -6.88
CA ALA A 425 -16.46 -25.70 -7.33
C ALA A 425 -17.42 -25.93 -6.15
N ALA A 426 -16.97 -26.67 -5.13
CA ALA A 426 -17.75 -26.89 -3.92
C ALA A 426 -17.89 -25.59 -3.10
N CYS A 427 -16.80 -24.82 -3.02
CA CYS A 427 -16.77 -23.51 -2.37
C CYS A 427 -17.79 -22.56 -3.01
N ALA A 428 -17.68 -22.33 -4.31
CA ALA A 428 -18.60 -21.48 -5.06
C ALA A 428 -20.07 -21.91 -4.91
N ALA A 429 -20.34 -23.22 -4.86
CA ALA A 429 -21.69 -23.72 -4.66
C ALA A 429 -22.23 -23.45 -3.24
N ALA A 430 -21.39 -23.61 -2.21
CA ALA A 430 -21.75 -23.36 -0.82
C ALA A 430 -22.03 -21.87 -0.58
N VAL A 431 -21.11 -21.00 -1.01
CA VAL A 431 -21.20 -19.54 -0.83
C VAL A 431 -22.40 -18.96 -1.58
N LYS A 432 -22.60 -19.33 -2.85
CA LYS A 432 -23.78 -18.88 -3.62
C LYS A 432 -25.11 -19.37 -3.03
N ALA A 433 -25.12 -20.50 -2.34
CA ALA A 433 -26.33 -21.01 -1.70
C ALA A 433 -26.64 -20.30 -0.37
N ALA A 434 -25.61 -19.87 0.37
CA ALA A 434 -25.75 -19.28 1.69
C ALA A 434 -25.86 -17.75 1.66
N ASP A 435 -25.08 -17.09 0.81
CA ASP A 435 -24.79 -15.65 0.90
C ASP A 435 -25.17 -14.85 -0.35
N SER A 436 -25.77 -15.47 -1.38
CA SER A 436 -26.30 -14.77 -2.56
C SER A 436 -27.84 -14.70 -2.59
N PRO A 437 -28.45 -13.50 -2.72
CA PRO A 437 -27.80 -12.18 -2.71
C PRO A 437 -27.32 -11.81 -1.29
N GLU A 438 -26.36 -10.89 -1.25
CA GLU A 438 -25.86 -10.34 0.02
C GLU A 438 -27.01 -9.69 0.81
N ARG A 439 -26.88 -9.71 2.14
CA ARG A 439 -27.91 -9.26 3.09
C ARG A 439 -27.44 -8.01 3.82
N ALA A 440 -28.39 -7.18 4.24
CA ALA A 440 -28.07 -5.95 4.97
C ALA A 440 -27.70 -6.24 6.43
N VAL A 441 -26.66 -5.59 6.94
CA VAL A 441 -26.23 -5.62 8.34
C VAL A 441 -27.10 -4.72 9.21
N LEU A 442 -27.43 -3.54 8.69
CA LEU A 442 -28.25 -2.54 9.35
C LEU A 442 -29.72 -2.71 8.92
N ALA A 443 -30.65 -2.41 9.83
CA ALA A 443 -32.07 -2.35 9.48
C ALA A 443 -32.37 -1.16 8.54
N PHE A 444 -31.60 -0.08 8.68
CA PHE A 444 -31.63 1.12 7.86
C PHE A 444 -30.37 1.96 8.12
N PRO A 445 -29.92 2.80 7.16
CA PRO A 445 -28.83 3.75 7.38
C PRO A 445 -29.12 4.68 8.57
N PRO A 446 -28.14 4.93 9.47
CA PRO A 446 -28.34 5.81 10.63
C PRO A 446 -28.53 7.28 10.23
N GLN A 447 -28.06 7.65 9.03
CA GLN A 447 -28.25 8.96 8.42
C GLN A 447 -28.19 8.85 6.89
N ALA A 448 -28.36 9.97 6.18
CA ALA A 448 -28.23 9.99 4.73
C ALA A 448 -26.83 9.56 4.29
N VAL A 449 -26.77 8.68 3.29
CA VAL A 449 -25.50 8.21 2.71
C VAL A 449 -24.94 9.30 1.81
N THR A 450 -23.70 9.70 2.08
CA THR A 450 -22.89 10.55 1.21
C THR A 450 -22.38 9.69 0.06
N GLY A 451 -22.69 10.07 -1.18
CA GLY A 451 -22.15 9.39 -2.36
C GLY A 451 -20.69 9.76 -2.62
N PRO A 452 -19.91 8.88 -3.27
CA PRO A 452 -18.52 9.13 -3.60
C PRO A 452 -18.36 10.24 -4.65
N LEU A 453 -17.17 10.81 -4.73
CA LEU A 453 -16.76 11.69 -5.84
C LEU A 453 -16.57 10.89 -7.13
N ALA A 454 -16.07 9.66 -7.00
CA ALA A 454 -15.97 8.67 -8.07
C ALA A 454 -15.81 7.26 -7.48
N THR A 455 -16.21 6.27 -8.26
CA THR A 455 -15.92 4.86 -7.99
C THR A 455 -14.81 4.39 -8.91
N GLU A 456 -13.89 3.62 -8.35
CA GLU A 456 -12.85 2.89 -9.08
C GLU A 456 -13.35 1.52 -9.51
N PRO A 457 -12.65 0.83 -10.42
CA PRO A 457 -12.81 -0.61 -10.58
C PRO A 457 -12.62 -1.32 -9.24
N ALA A 458 -13.33 -2.42 -9.01
CA ALA A 458 -13.04 -3.31 -7.87
C ALA A 458 -11.60 -3.81 -7.91
N ASP A 459 -11.05 -4.16 -6.74
CA ASP A 459 -9.77 -4.85 -6.58
C ASP A 459 -8.51 -4.03 -6.98
N VAL A 460 -8.64 -2.70 -7.17
CA VAL A 460 -7.48 -1.83 -7.48
C VAL A 460 -6.74 -1.34 -6.24
N ALA A 461 -7.37 -1.37 -5.07
CA ALA A 461 -6.83 -0.89 -3.79
C ALA A 461 -6.24 0.55 -3.85
N ALA A 462 -7.08 1.56 -4.05
CA ALA A 462 -6.76 2.97 -4.00
C ALA A 462 -6.34 3.43 -2.60
N VAL A 463 -5.08 3.86 -2.48
CA VAL A 463 -4.39 4.16 -1.23
C VAL A 463 -3.90 5.61 -1.21
N GLN A 464 -2.90 5.95 -0.39
CA GLN A 464 -2.57 7.32 -0.03
C GLN A 464 -2.37 8.25 -1.25
N PRO A 465 -3.20 9.31 -1.40
CA PRO A 465 -3.07 10.28 -2.46
C PRO A 465 -2.26 11.52 -2.03
N ASP A 466 -1.84 12.32 -3.01
CA ASP A 466 -1.36 13.69 -2.78
C ASP A 466 -1.73 14.65 -3.92
N PHE A 467 -1.82 15.95 -3.62
CA PHE A 467 -2.17 16.99 -4.57
C PHE A 467 -0.93 17.59 -5.25
N ALA A 468 -0.96 17.65 -6.57
CA ALA A 468 0.13 18.17 -7.37
C ALA A 468 0.39 19.67 -7.09
N PRO A 469 1.63 20.07 -6.75
CA PRO A 469 2.00 21.47 -6.68
C PRO A 469 1.98 22.09 -8.08
N ASN A 470 1.83 23.42 -8.15
CA ASN A 470 1.72 24.12 -9.43
C ASN A 470 2.93 23.93 -10.35
N SER A 471 4.11 23.67 -9.81
CA SER A 471 5.33 23.42 -10.58
C SER A 471 5.35 22.06 -11.26
N PHE A 472 4.69 21.05 -10.67
CA PHE A 472 4.54 19.72 -11.24
C PHE A 472 3.51 19.68 -12.39
N VAL A 473 2.62 20.68 -12.47
CA VAL A 473 1.61 20.80 -13.53
C VAL A 473 2.26 20.89 -14.90
N HIS A 474 2.06 19.86 -15.71
CA HIS A 474 2.54 19.76 -17.09
C HIS A 474 1.72 18.74 -17.89
N GLY A 475 1.48 19.04 -19.18
CA GLY A 475 0.79 18.13 -20.10
C GLY A 475 -0.59 17.70 -19.58
N VAL A 476 -0.72 16.41 -19.27
CA VAL A 476 -1.97 15.80 -18.80
C VAL A 476 -2.34 16.16 -17.36
N VAL A 477 -1.37 16.58 -16.54
CA VAL A 477 -1.60 16.99 -15.15
C VAL A 477 -2.10 18.43 -15.13
N ARG A 478 -3.32 18.66 -14.63
CA ARG A 478 -3.90 20.02 -14.52
C ARG A 478 -3.67 20.60 -13.13
N LYS A 479 -3.79 21.93 -13.02
CA LYS A 479 -3.74 22.62 -11.72
C LYS A 479 -4.78 22.04 -10.76
N GLY A 480 -4.32 21.65 -9.57
CA GLY A 480 -5.17 21.06 -8.53
C GLY A 480 -5.40 19.55 -8.70
N ALA A 481 -4.74 18.89 -9.65
CA ALA A 481 -4.84 17.44 -9.77
C ALA A 481 -4.37 16.73 -8.50
N ALA A 482 -4.94 15.56 -8.22
CA ALA A 482 -4.41 14.60 -7.26
C ALA A 482 -3.79 13.42 -8.00
N LEU A 483 -2.74 12.85 -7.41
CA LEU A 483 -2.16 11.58 -7.80
C LEU A 483 -2.53 10.56 -6.71
N ILE A 484 -2.91 9.36 -7.12
CA ILE A 484 -3.42 8.30 -6.24
C ILE A 484 -2.61 7.04 -6.54
N ALA A 485 -1.96 6.46 -5.55
CA ALA A 485 -1.38 5.13 -5.69
C ALA A 485 -2.50 4.07 -5.63
N ARG A 486 -2.38 3.01 -6.44
CA ARG A 486 -3.30 1.88 -6.47
C ARG A 486 -2.51 0.59 -6.22
N GLU A 487 -2.63 0.04 -5.01
CA GLU A 487 -1.80 -1.07 -4.52
C GLU A 487 -2.00 -2.34 -5.34
N GLY A 488 -3.21 -2.56 -5.88
CA GLY A 488 -3.66 -3.83 -6.47
C GLY A 488 -4.09 -4.86 -5.41
N ASP A 489 -4.97 -5.78 -5.80
CA ASP A 489 -5.47 -6.83 -4.91
C ASP A 489 -4.38 -7.86 -4.52
N PHE A 490 -4.62 -8.56 -3.41
CA PHE A 490 -3.84 -9.71 -2.94
C PHE A 490 -4.41 -11.04 -3.45
N GLY A 491 -5.07 -11.03 -4.61
CA GLY A 491 -5.64 -12.21 -5.26
C GLY A 491 -6.78 -12.87 -4.49
N PHE A 492 -7.59 -12.11 -3.74
CA PHE A 492 -8.83 -12.64 -3.18
C PHE A 492 -9.88 -12.86 -4.27
N SER A 493 -9.84 -12.04 -5.31
CA SER A 493 -10.69 -12.10 -6.50
C SER A 493 -9.85 -12.11 -7.78
N PRO A 494 -10.43 -12.49 -8.95
CA PRO A 494 -9.81 -12.20 -10.23
C PRO A 494 -9.68 -10.70 -10.46
N GLU A 495 -8.59 -10.30 -11.10
CA GLU A 495 -8.34 -8.89 -11.41
C GLU A 495 -9.43 -8.30 -12.33
N ASN A 496 -9.68 -7.00 -12.16
CA ASN A 496 -10.60 -6.25 -13.00
C ASN A 496 -9.85 -5.53 -14.14
N GLY A 497 -10.48 -5.39 -15.31
CA GLY A 497 -9.88 -4.76 -16.49
C GLY A 497 -9.18 -5.73 -17.45
N ASN A 498 -8.78 -5.20 -18.60
CA ASN A 498 -7.89 -5.87 -19.56
C ASN A 498 -7.13 -4.81 -20.39
N PRO A 499 -5.84 -4.54 -20.10
CA PRO A 499 -5.01 -5.19 -19.09
C PRO A 499 -5.52 -4.89 -17.67
N GLY A 500 -4.97 -5.61 -16.71
CA GLY A 500 -5.22 -5.41 -15.29
C GLY A 500 -5.24 -3.94 -14.82
N GLU A 501 -6.04 -3.68 -13.80
CA GLU A 501 -6.14 -2.39 -13.12
C GLU A 501 -5.59 -2.52 -11.69
N GLY A 502 -4.65 -1.65 -11.33
CA GLY A 502 -3.90 -1.75 -10.09
C GLY A 502 -2.42 -1.52 -10.35
N HIS A 503 -1.62 -1.68 -9.30
CA HIS A 503 -0.15 -1.63 -9.34
C HIS A 503 0.42 -0.41 -10.08
N ASP A 504 -0.23 0.74 -9.92
CA ASP A 504 0.11 1.96 -10.65
C ASP A 504 -0.18 3.27 -9.88
N ILE A 505 0.10 4.40 -10.55
CA ILE A 505 -0.36 5.71 -10.12
C ILE A 505 -1.47 6.17 -11.06
N GLN A 506 -2.61 6.56 -10.50
CA GLN A 506 -3.71 7.22 -11.18
C GLN A 506 -3.63 8.74 -11.04
N LEU A 507 -4.02 9.45 -12.09
CA LEU A 507 -4.22 10.90 -12.12
C LEU A 507 -5.72 11.23 -12.01
N ALA A 508 -6.04 12.05 -11.02
CA ALA A 508 -7.36 12.62 -10.78
C ALA A 508 -7.34 14.13 -11.09
N ASN A 509 -7.90 14.51 -12.25
CA ASN A 509 -8.04 15.91 -12.66
C ASN A 509 -9.40 16.47 -12.26
N PHE A 510 -9.40 17.55 -11.48
CA PHE A 510 -10.62 18.22 -11.04
C PHE A 510 -11.03 19.38 -11.95
N SER A 511 -12.32 19.71 -11.97
CA SER A 511 -12.83 20.97 -12.51
C SER A 511 -12.20 22.18 -11.82
N ALA A 512 -12.09 23.31 -12.52
CA ALA A 512 -11.59 24.55 -11.90
C ALA A 512 -12.46 25.01 -10.71
N PRO A 513 -11.88 25.66 -9.69
CA PRO A 513 -12.62 26.20 -8.55
C PRO A 513 -13.81 27.08 -8.97
N GLY A 514 -14.95 26.90 -8.30
CA GLY A 514 -16.18 27.65 -8.60
C GLY A 514 -16.97 27.17 -9.81
N ARG A 515 -16.50 26.15 -10.53
CA ARG A 515 -17.28 25.40 -11.53
C ARG A 515 -18.00 24.23 -10.86
N PRO A 516 -19.05 23.67 -11.49
CA PRO A 516 -19.60 22.39 -11.05
C PRO A 516 -18.48 21.34 -10.96
N LEU A 517 -18.45 20.60 -9.84
CA LEU A 517 -17.42 19.60 -9.59
C LEU A 517 -17.46 18.55 -10.71
N GLN A 518 -16.32 18.35 -11.36
CA GLN A 518 -16.08 17.26 -12.30
C GLN A 518 -14.75 16.61 -11.94
N LEU A 519 -14.70 15.30 -12.07
CA LEU A 519 -13.51 14.49 -11.85
C LEU A 519 -13.23 13.68 -13.11
N GLN A 520 -11.98 13.71 -13.58
CA GLN A 520 -11.51 12.92 -14.70
C GLN A 520 -10.33 12.05 -14.24
N LEU A 521 -10.50 10.75 -14.37
CA LEU A 521 -9.54 9.74 -13.95
C LEU A 521 -8.80 9.18 -15.17
N SER A 522 -7.49 8.94 -15.02
CA SER A 522 -6.64 8.32 -16.05
C SER A 522 -5.38 7.73 -15.43
N LYS A 523 -4.80 6.68 -16.00
CA LYS A 523 -3.47 6.18 -15.59
C LYS A 523 -2.40 7.28 -15.78
N PHE A 524 -1.46 7.37 -14.84
CA PHE A 524 -0.34 8.30 -14.86
C PHE A 524 0.98 7.58 -15.05
N ALA A 525 1.34 6.67 -14.14
CA ALA A 525 2.60 5.93 -14.17
C ALA A 525 2.34 4.45 -13.89
N PHE A 526 2.78 3.55 -14.76
CA PHE A 526 2.50 2.12 -14.68
C PHE A 526 3.58 1.30 -15.40
N ASN A 527 3.60 -0.01 -15.16
CA ASN A 527 4.55 -0.93 -15.78
C ASN A 527 4.30 -1.11 -17.28
N CYS A 528 5.33 -0.91 -18.07
CA CYS A 528 5.35 -1.14 -19.51
C CYS A 528 6.78 -1.40 -19.98
N PRO A 529 7.07 -2.55 -20.62
CA PRO A 529 8.38 -2.84 -21.18
C PRO A 529 8.89 -1.67 -22.02
N LYS A 530 10.14 -1.26 -21.86
CA LYS A 530 10.70 -0.09 -22.55
C LYS A 530 10.46 -0.08 -24.07
N ALA A 531 10.52 -1.23 -24.72
CA ALA A 531 10.29 -1.39 -26.15
C ALA A 531 8.82 -1.19 -26.58
N ASN A 532 7.89 -1.15 -25.63
CA ASN A 532 6.44 -1.03 -25.81
C ASN A 532 5.87 0.32 -25.34
N GLN A 533 6.70 1.17 -24.73
CA GLN A 533 6.27 2.48 -24.25
C GLN A 533 5.92 3.40 -25.40
N ALA A 534 4.78 4.06 -25.28
CA ALA A 534 4.25 5.02 -26.22
C ALA A 534 3.56 6.18 -25.49
N HIS A 535 3.22 7.22 -26.24
CA HIS A 535 2.43 8.33 -25.73
C HIS A 535 1.23 8.57 -26.65
N LEU A 536 0.05 8.78 -26.04
CA LEU A 536 -1.13 9.23 -26.75
C LEU A 536 -0.91 10.65 -27.28
N PRO A 537 -1.70 11.14 -28.27
CA PRO A 537 -1.58 12.51 -28.76
C PRO A 537 -1.76 13.60 -27.68
N SER A 538 -2.36 13.25 -26.54
CA SER A 538 -2.48 14.12 -25.37
C SER A 538 -1.21 14.23 -24.52
N GLY A 539 -0.17 13.43 -24.83
CA GLY A 539 1.02 13.24 -24.00
C GLY A 539 0.83 12.19 -22.88
N ALA A 540 -0.35 11.58 -22.75
CA ALA A 540 -0.59 10.53 -21.76
C ALA A 540 0.25 9.28 -22.05
N ALA A 541 0.76 8.64 -21.00
CA ALA A 541 1.46 7.36 -21.11
C ALA A 541 0.55 6.27 -21.69
N ALA A 542 1.13 5.40 -22.52
CA ALA A 542 0.47 4.22 -23.08
C ALA A 542 1.46 3.07 -23.20
N CYS A 543 0.98 1.83 -23.06
CA CYS A 543 1.75 0.64 -23.39
C CYS A 543 1.15 -0.05 -24.60
N LYS A 544 1.94 -0.21 -25.67
CA LYS A 544 1.43 -0.70 -26.95
C LYS A 544 2.36 -1.75 -27.54
N LYS A 545 1.78 -2.85 -28.02
CA LYS A 545 2.52 -3.94 -28.68
C LYS A 545 3.42 -3.42 -29.80
N ASN A 546 2.95 -2.42 -30.54
CA ASN A 546 3.75 -1.62 -31.44
C ASN A 546 3.61 -0.15 -31.04
N PRO A 547 4.64 0.48 -30.45
CA PRO A 547 4.59 1.89 -30.03
C PRO A 547 4.24 2.89 -31.13
N SER A 548 4.55 2.55 -32.39
CA SER A 548 4.23 3.39 -33.55
C SER A 548 2.78 3.28 -34.03
N ASP A 549 2.02 2.31 -33.50
CA ASP A 549 0.62 2.07 -33.80
C ASP A 549 -0.19 2.06 -32.49
N LEU A 550 -0.78 3.21 -32.15
CA LEU A 550 -1.56 3.36 -30.91
C LEU A 550 -2.86 2.54 -30.88
N ALA A 551 -3.29 1.98 -32.02
CA ALA A 551 -4.40 1.04 -32.08
C ALA A 551 -3.98 -0.41 -31.79
N SER A 552 -2.67 -0.68 -31.69
CA SER A 552 -2.18 -2.01 -31.33
C SER A 552 -2.56 -2.36 -29.88
N ALA A 553 -2.57 -3.67 -29.60
CA ALA A 553 -2.97 -4.19 -28.29
C ALA A 553 -2.19 -3.54 -27.16
N ASP A 554 -2.88 -3.29 -26.05
CA ASP A 554 -2.22 -2.92 -24.81
C ASP A 554 -1.46 -4.12 -24.24
N VAL A 555 -0.25 -3.87 -23.74
CA VAL A 555 0.68 -4.89 -23.23
C VAL A 555 1.36 -4.43 -21.94
N GLY A 556 0.70 -3.55 -21.18
CA GLY A 556 1.15 -3.15 -19.85
C GLY A 556 1.37 -4.37 -18.95
N GLY A 557 2.37 -4.26 -18.08
CA GLY A 557 2.63 -5.26 -17.04
C GLY A 557 1.82 -4.96 -15.79
N ASP A 558 1.61 -5.99 -14.98
CA ASP A 558 0.91 -5.88 -13.70
C ASP A 558 1.94 -5.63 -12.57
N GLU A 559 2.33 -6.66 -11.82
CA GLU A 559 3.45 -6.59 -10.87
C GLU A 559 4.80 -6.85 -11.55
N ALA A 560 5.81 -6.03 -11.22
CA ALA A 560 7.14 -6.14 -11.81
C ALA A 560 7.81 -7.49 -11.58
N PHE A 561 7.67 -8.10 -10.40
CA PHE A 561 8.27 -9.41 -10.12
C PHE A 561 7.62 -10.55 -10.91
N ALA A 562 6.33 -10.44 -11.23
CA ALA A 562 5.59 -11.45 -11.98
C ALA A 562 5.97 -11.41 -13.47
N ASP A 563 6.19 -10.20 -14.01
CA ASP A 563 6.51 -9.98 -15.41
C ASP A 563 8.01 -9.86 -15.71
N ASN A 564 8.87 -9.92 -14.68
CA ASN A 564 10.32 -9.69 -14.76
C ASN A 564 10.67 -8.31 -15.34
N LEU A 565 10.03 -7.26 -14.81
CA LEU A 565 10.21 -5.87 -15.21
C LEU A 565 11.01 -5.08 -14.17
N HIS A 566 11.68 -4.03 -14.64
CA HIS A 566 12.35 -3.05 -13.77
C HIS A 566 11.36 -1.97 -13.35
N GLY A 567 10.39 -2.31 -12.48
CA GLY A 567 9.25 -1.43 -12.21
C GLY A 567 8.50 -1.68 -10.90
N ILE A 568 7.24 -1.26 -10.88
CA ILE A 568 6.36 -1.17 -9.71
C ILE A 568 5.89 -2.57 -9.29
N ASN A 569 5.85 -2.86 -7.99
CA ASN A 569 5.14 -4.02 -7.45
C ASN A 569 3.85 -3.56 -6.77
N ARG A 570 3.89 -3.07 -5.53
CA ARG A 570 2.71 -2.75 -4.71
C ARG A 570 2.78 -1.31 -4.19
N PRO A 571 2.34 -0.32 -4.97
CA PRO A 571 2.42 1.07 -4.58
C PRO A 571 1.40 1.39 -3.48
N ILE A 572 1.88 1.78 -2.30
CA ILE A 572 1.06 1.98 -1.11
C ILE A 572 0.77 3.47 -0.82
N GLY A 573 1.45 4.38 -1.52
CA GLY A 573 1.19 5.81 -1.37
C GLY A 573 2.03 6.69 -2.27
N VAL A 574 1.50 7.88 -2.55
CA VAL A 574 2.26 8.96 -3.21
C VAL A 574 2.35 10.21 -2.35
N PHE A 575 3.49 10.91 -2.45
CA PHE A 575 3.80 12.10 -1.64
C PHE A 575 4.60 13.11 -2.46
N PHE A 576 4.28 14.39 -2.36
CA PHE A 576 5.13 15.44 -2.93
C PHE A 576 6.21 15.89 -1.95
N GLY A 577 7.46 15.89 -2.43
CA GLY A 577 8.63 16.34 -1.68
C GLY A 577 8.83 17.86 -1.70
N PRO A 578 9.78 18.39 -0.89
CA PRO A 578 10.15 19.81 -0.92
C PRO A 578 10.77 20.27 -2.24
N ASP A 579 11.30 19.33 -3.03
CA ASP A 579 11.78 19.53 -4.40
C ASP A 579 10.66 19.50 -5.44
N GLU A 580 9.40 19.41 -4.98
CA GLU A 580 8.18 19.39 -5.79
C GLU A 580 8.08 18.18 -6.74
N ALA A 581 8.93 17.17 -6.55
CA ALA A 581 8.82 15.87 -7.21
C ALA A 581 7.78 14.99 -6.50
N LEU A 582 7.20 14.07 -7.26
CA LEU A 582 6.30 13.04 -6.77
C LEU A 582 7.12 11.83 -6.33
N TYR A 583 6.85 11.30 -5.14
CA TYR A 583 7.47 10.10 -4.61
C TYR A 583 6.43 9.01 -4.47
N LEU A 584 6.68 7.86 -5.11
CA LEU A 584 5.87 6.65 -4.98
C LEU A 584 6.53 5.74 -3.95
N VAL A 585 5.81 5.39 -2.90
CA VAL A 585 6.22 4.36 -1.94
C VAL A 585 5.69 3.02 -2.44
N ASP A 586 6.59 2.12 -2.80
CA ASP A 586 6.30 0.77 -3.28
C ASP A 586 6.71 -0.24 -2.21
N TYR A 587 5.72 -0.96 -1.69
CA TYR A 587 5.85 -1.93 -0.61
C TYR A 587 6.81 -3.07 -0.97
N GLY A 588 6.94 -3.39 -2.26
CA GLY A 588 7.74 -4.49 -2.77
C GLY A 588 6.91 -5.75 -3.07
N ALA A 589 7.61 -6.86 -3.29
CA ALA A 589 7.02 -8.10 -3.78
C ALA A 589 6.31 -8.88 -2.66
N VAL A 590 5.10 -9.34 -2.97
CA VAL A 590 4.31 -10.24 -2.12
C VAL A 590 3.78 -11.37 -2.99
N ARG A 591 3.99 -12.62 -2.57
CA ARG A 591 3.26 -13.73 -3.18
C ARG A 591 1.89 -13.89 -2.58
N ASP A 592 0.90 -14.19 -3.41
CA ASP A 592 -0.50 -14.23 -3.01
C ASP A 592 -1.23 -15.50 -3.49
N PHE A 593 -2.56 -15.48 -3.54
CA PHE A 593 -3.36 -16.64 -3.99
C PHE A 593 -3.28 -16.90 -5.51
N GLY A 594 -2.80 -15.94 -6.29
CA GLY A 594 -2.65 -16.00 -7.74
C GLY A 594 -3.98 -15.99 -8.50
N GLN A 595 -5.03 -15.40 -7.92
CA GLN A 595 -6.31 -15.22 -8.63
C GLN A 595 -6.26 -14.03 -9.59
N SER A 596 -5.57 -12.95 -9.22
CA SER A 596 -5.30 -11.79 -10.11
C SER A 596 -4.30 -12.18 -11.20
N ASP A 597 -3.08 -12.58 -10.83
CA ASP A 597 -2.09 -13.16 -11.76
C ASP A 597 -1.61 -14.53 -11.24
N PRO A 598 -1.79 -15.64 -11.98
CA PRO A 598 -1.25 -16.94 -11.59
C PRO A 598 0.26 -16.98 -11.29
N LYS A 599 1.05 -16.02 -11.79
CA LYS A 599 2.50 -15.92 -11.54
C LYS A 599 2.86 -15.37 -10.16
N THR A 600 1.96 -14.59 -9.53
CA THR A 600 2.16 -14.03 -8.19
C THR A 600 1.92 -15.07 -7.10
N LYS A 601 1.28 -16.18 -7.44
CA LYS A 601 0.92 -17.26 -6.51
C LYS A 601 2.10 -17.74 -5.66
N PHE A 602 1.88 -17.97 -4.37
CA PHE A 602 2.80 -18.73 -3.52
C PHE A 602 3.02 -20.16 -4.07
N ASN A 603 4.26 -20.64 -3.98
CA ASN A 603 4.66 -21.92 -4.55
C ASN A 603 4.41 -23.10 -3.59
N VAL A 604 4.55 -22.87 -2.29
CA VAL A 604 4.41 -23.86 -1.23
C VAL A 604 3.10 -23.62 -0.50
N ALA A 605 2.17 -24.58 -0.57
CA ALA A 605 0.83 -24.40 0.01
C ALA A 605 0.81 -24.14 1.53
N ALA A 606 1.85 -24.57 2.25
CA ALA A 606 1.98 -24.29 3.68
C ALA A 606 2.33 -22.82 3.97
N ASP A 607 2.76 -22.05 2.97
CA ASP A 607 3.28 -20.68 3.12
C ASP A 607 2.17 -19.62 2.97
N ALA A 608 0.97 -20.07 2.60
CA ALA A 608 -0.26 -19.29 2.55
C ALA A 608 -0.56 -18.53 3.87
N PRO A 609 -1.39 -17.47 3.83
CA PRO A 609 -2.06 -16.94 2.63
C PRO A 609 -1.21 -15.97 1.81
N LEU A 610 -0.27 -15.22 2.41
CA LEU A 610 0.57 -14.24 1.72
C LEU A 610 2.05 -14.40 2.11
N VAL A 611 2.96 -14.15 1.16
CA VAL A 611 4.42 -14.23 1.39
C VAL A 611 5.09 -12.92 1.05
N GLN A 612 5.22 -12.07 2.06
CA GLN A 612 6.07 -10.88 2.02
C GLN A 612 7.55 -11.24 1.75
N ILE A 613 8.18 -10.56 0.80
CA ILE A 613 9.59 -10.72 0.46
C ILE A 613 10.40 -9.49 0.93
N PRO A 614 11.18 -9.60 2.03
CA PRO A 614 12.00 -8.50 2.53
C PRO A 614 12.99 -7.95 1.49
N HIS A 615 13.44 -6.72 1.69
CA HIS A 615 14.43 -6.04 0.83
C HIS A 615 14.00 -5.89 -0.63
N THR A 616 12.70 -5.83 -0.91
CA THR A 616 12.17 -5.60 -2.26
C THR A 616 11.41 -4.28 -2.41
N GLY A 617 11.26 -3.52 -1.32
CA GLY A 617 10.60 -2.22 -1.34
C GLY A 617 11.44 -1.15 -2.02
N VAL A 618 10.76 -0.25 -2.74
CA VAL A 618 11.38 0.80 -3.54
C VAL A 618 10.65 2.12 -3.30
N ILE A 619 11.39 3.22 -3.31
CA ILE A 619 10.80 4.56 -3.45
C ILE A 619 11.20 5.07 -4.82
N TRP A 620 10.21 5.35 -5.66
CA TRP A 620 10.41 5.97 -6.97
C TRP A 620 10.23 7.47 -6.87
N ARG A 621 11.04 8.24 -7.60
CA ARG A 621 10.90 9.68 -7.75
C ARG A 621 10.50 9.99 -9.18
N ILE A 622 9.41 10.72 -9.35
CA ILE A 622 8.92 11.21 -10.63
C ILE A 622 9.01 12.73 -10.62
N SER A 623 9.70 13.30 -11.60
CA SER A 623 9.94 14.74 -11.72
C SER A 623 9.75 15.21 -13.15
N ARG A 624 9.63 16.52 -13.36
CA ARG A 624 9.58 17.06 -14.72
C ARG A 624 10.94 16.98 -15.39
N VAL A 625 10.95 16.65 -16.68
CA VAL A 625 12.18 16.72 -17.50
C VAL A 625 12.68 18.16 -17.52
N GLY A 626 13.97 18.35 -17.22
CA GLY A 626 14.61 19.66 -17.16
C GLY A 626 14.50 20.41 -15.82
N GLN A 627 13.84 19.82 -14.80
CA GLN A 627 14.07 20.17 -13.39
C GLN A 627 15.22 19.30 -12.87
N GLU A 628 16.45 19.58 -13.30
CA GLU A 628 17.61 19.16 -12.51
C GLU A 628 17.82 20.23 -11.44
N ALA A 629 18.08 19.82 -10.21
CA ALA A 629 18.61 20.74 -9.20
C ALA A 629 19.88 21.35 -9.81
N GLU A 630 19.93 22.68 -9.95
CA GLU A 630 21.20 23.32 -10.26
C GLU A 630 22.18 22.95 -9.13
N ASP A 631 23.17 22.13 -9.49
CA ASP A 631 24.19 21.55 -8.59
C ASP A 631 24.92 22.58 -7.70
#